data_AF-A0A212FC45-F1
#
_entry.id   AF-A0A212FC45-F1
#
_cell.length_a   1.000
_cell.length_b   1.000
_cell.length_c   1.000
_cell.angle_alpha   90.00
_cell.angle_beta   90.00
_cell.angle_gamma   90.00
#
_symmetry.space_group_name_H-M   'P 1'
#
loop_
_entity.id
_entity.type
_entity.pdbx_description
1 polymer ?
#
loop_
_entity_poly.entity_id
_entity_poly.type
_entity_poly.pdbx_seq_one_letter_code
_entity_poly.pdbx_strand_id
1 'polypeptide(L)'
;MYLKQIPITPIHKAENNSKNFGSLELFEGGQHRQHAAMMVMAMLGFYFEVSRHDRDKYIRVHNRHVRPDKLHHFEKIRAEATLPLPYDYASATHPAWQYWRVVGKTGISTVATYKEQDPDGSIMKSLGQNTKLLSDTDIMKINSVYGIKCFKSQRRMKIRYTRTVE
;
A
#
# COMPACT_ATOMS: atom_id res chain seq x y z
N MET A 1 7.77 21.85 5.71
CA MET A 1 6.76 21.72 4.64
C MET A 1 5.44 22.19 5.22
N TYR A 2 5.03 23.43 4.91
CA TYR A 2 3.79 24.01 5.45
C TYR A 2 2.59 23.32 4.83
N LEU A 3 1.83 22.56 5.63
CA LEU A 3 0.50 22.11 5.24
C LEU A 3 -0.43 23.32 5.36
N LYS A 4 -0.84 23.90 4.23
CA LYS A 4 -1.99 24.81 4.22
C LYS A 4 -3.19 24.00 4.70
N GLN A 5 -3.70 24.33 5.88
CA GLN A 5 -4.94 23.75 6.40
C GLN A 5 -6.08 24.11 5.44
N ILE A 6 -6.68 23.09 4.83
CA ILE A 6 -7.90 23.22 4.06
C ILE A 6 -9.05 23.31 5.08
N PRO A 7 -9.95 24.30 4.98
CA PRO A 7 -11.05 24.44 5.92
C PRO A 7 -11.99 23.23 5.84
N ILE A 8 -12.35 22.69 7.00
CA ILE A 8 -13.22 21.51 7.15
C ILE A 8 -14.67 22.01 7.05
N THR A 9 -15.34 21.78 5.92
CA THR A 9 -16.77 22.09 5.78
C THR A 9 -17.63 20.92 6.28
N PRO A 10 -18.70 21.18 7.04
CA PRO A 10 -19.64 20.13 7.48
C PRO A 10 -20.30 19.43 6.29
N ILE A 11 -20.43 18.11 6.41
CA ILE A 11 -20.78 17.15 5.34
C ILE A 11 -22.17 17.41 4.71
N HIS A 12 -23.06 18.16 5.36
CA HIS A 12 -24.48 18.20 4.97
C HIS A 12 -24.93 19.30 4.01
N LYS A 13 -24.05 20.22 3.56
CA LYS A 13 -24.45 21.19 2.53
C LYS A 13 -23.37 21.41 1.51
N ALA A 14 -23.59 20.87 0.33
CA ALA A 14 -23.17 21.59 -0.87
C ALA A 14 -24.03 21.13 -2.04
N GLU A 15 -24.78 22.05 -2.58
CA GLU A 15 -25.24 21.99 -3.96
C GLU A 15 -24.08 22.57 -4.75
N ASN A 16 -23.22 21.69 -5.27
CA ASN A 16 -22.34 21.93 -6.42
C ASN A 16 -21.43 20.73 -6.61
N ASN A 17 -21.26 20.36 -7.88
CA ASN A 17 -20.64 19.13 -8.39
C ASN A 17 -19.10 19.10 -8.24
N SER A 18 -18.57 19.66 -7.15
CA SER A 18 -17.14 19.77 -6.83
C SER A 18 -16.81 19.15 -5.48
N LYS A 19 -17.55 18.11 -5.07
CA LYS A 19 -17.47 17.58 -3.71
C LYS A 19 -16.65 16.30 -3.59
N ASN A 20 -15.75 16.33 -2.61
CA ASN A 20 -15.08 15.20 -1.96
C ASN A 20 -13.99 14.48 -2.77
N PHE A 21 -13.26 15.19 -3.64
CA PHE A 21 -12.19 14.59 -4.44
C PHE A 21 -11.13 13.87 -3.58
N GLY A 22 -10.74 14.43 -2.43
CA GLY A 22 -9.66 13.88 -1.62
C GLY A 22 -9.95 12.51 -0.99
N SER A 23 -11.11 12.32 -0.36
CA SER A 23 -11.44 11.05 0.30
C SER A 23 -11.88 9.97 -0.69
N LEU A 24 -12.62 10.33 -1.75
CA LEU A 24 -12.99 9.39 -2.81
C LEU A 24 -11.76 8.86 -3.54
N GLU A 25 -10.77 9.70 -3.84
CA GLU A 25 -9.50 9.25 -4.42
C GLU A 25 -8.76 8.26 -3.50
N LEU A 26 -8.76 8.48 -2.18
CA LEU A 26 -8.16 7.53 -1.23
C LEU A 26 -8.90 6.18 -1.18
N PHE A 27 -10.18 6.13 -1.51
CA PHE A 27 -10.98 4.90 -1.51
C PHE A 27 -11.06 4.22 -2.88
N GLU A 28 -11.08 4.98 -3.97
CA GLU A 28 -11.43 4.53 -5.32
C GLU A 28 -10.37 4.90 -6.38
N GLY A 29 -9.47 5.85 -6.09
CA GLY A 29 -8.50 6.45 -7.01
C GLY A 29 -7.28 5.60 -7.35
N GLY A 30 -7.44 4.28 -7.44
CA GLY A 30 -6.39 3.32 -7.84
C GLY A 30 -5.10 3.43 -7.01
N GLN A 31 -4.14 4.23 -7.49
CA GLN A 31 -2.84 4.45 -6.83
C GLN A 31 -2.97 5.11 -5.46
N HIS A 32 -3.86 6.08 -5.28
CA HIS A 32 -4.09 6.71 -3.97
C HIS A 32 -4.61 5.70 -2.93
N ARG A 33 -5.48 4.78 -3.36
CA ARG A 33 -5.98 3.67 -2.56
C ARG A 33 -4.86 2.71 -2.14
N GLN A 34 -3.95 2.38 -3.05
CA GLN A 34 -2.77 1.55 -2.74
C GLN A 34 -1.83 2.24 -1.76
N HIS A 35 -1.57 3.53 -1.94
CA HIS A 35 -0.78 4.30 -0.99
C HIS A 35 -1.40 4.31 0.41
N ALA A 36 -2.71 4.52 0.50
CA ALA A 36 -3.42 4.50 1.77
C ALA A 36 -3.25 3.15 2.48
N ALA A 37 -3.45 2.02 1.77
CA ALA A 37 -3.24 0.70 2.33
C ALA A 37 -1.79 0.44 2.76
N MET A 38 -0.82 0.87 1.96
CA MET A 38 0.61 0.79 2.31
C MET A 38 0.91 1.51 3.62
N MET A 39 0.38 2.72 3.80
CA MET A 39 0.58 3.52 5.01
C MET A 39 -0.15 2.92 6.21
N VAL A 40 -1.35 2.37 6.03
CA VAL A 40 -2.08 1.65 7.09
C VAL A 40 -1.30 0.41 7.52
N MET A 41 -0.76 -0.39 6.59
CA MET A 41 0.08 -1.54 6.91
C MET A 41 1.33 -1.14 7.69
N ALA A 42 1.96 -0.03 7.33
CA ALA A 42 3.10 0.52 8.08
C ALA A 42 2.70 0.95 9.50
N MET A 43 1.52 1.56 9.69
CA MET A 43 0.99 1.89 11.02
C MET A 43 0.67 0.64 11.85
N LEU A 44 0.28 -0.46 11.21
CA LEU A 44 0.14 -1.78 11.82
C LEU A 44 1.49 -2.47 12.10
N GLY A 45 2.62 -1.80 11.87
CA GLY A 45 3.95 -2.32 12.16
C GLY A 45 4.54 -3.24 11.10
N PHE A 46 3.95 -3.31 9.90
CA PHE A 46 4.53 -4.08 8.79
C PHE A 46 5.52 -3.22 8.00
N TYR A 47 6.75 -3.72 7.86
CA TYR A 47 7.77 -3.10 7.02
C TYR A 47 7.42 -3.21 5.52
N PHE A 48 7.97 -2.31 4.71
CA PHE A 48 7.80 -2.37 3.26
C PHE A 48 8.46 -3.62 2.66
N GLU A 49 7.83 -4.25 1.67
CA GLU A 49 8.42 -5.43 0.99
C GLU A 49 9.83 -5.12 0.45
N VAL A 50 10.00 -3.91 -0.09
CA VAL A 50 11.28 -3.41 -0.61
C VAL A 50 12.33 -3.14 0.48
N SER A 51 12.03 -3.35 1.75
CA SER A 51 12.96 -3.26 2.88
C SER A 51 13.39 -4.63 3.42
N ARG A 52 12.81 -5.74 2.93
CA ARG A 52 13.18 -7.08 3.40
C ARG A 52 14.67 -7.37 3.21
N HIS A 53 15.24 -8.13 4.15
CA HIS A 53 16.63 -8.56 4.12
C HIS A 53 16.99 -9.34 2.84
N ASP A 54 16.04 -10.12 2.34
CA ASP A 54 16.15 -11.01 1.17
C ASP A 54 15.66 -10.38 -0.14
N ARG A 55 15.23 -9.11 -0.15
CA ARG A 55 14.66 -8.45 -1.35
C ARG A 55 15.55 -8.55 -2.58
N ASP A 56 16.87 -8.58 -2.41
CA ASP A 56 17.84 -8.58 -3.51
C ASP A 56 17.87 -9.95 -4.21
N LYS A 57 17.08 -10.93 -3.74
CA LYS A 57 16.73 -12.16 -4.46
C LYS A 57 15.62 -11.92 -5.50
N TYR A 58 14.80 -10.88 -5.32
CA TYR A 58 13.52 -10.65 -6.00
C TYR A 58 13.49 -9.37 -6.84
N ILE A 59 14.17 -8.32 -6.38
CA ILE A 59 14.22 -7.02 -7.04
C ILE A 59 15.65 -6.46 -7.07
N ARG A 60 15.88 -5.50 -7.96
CA ARG A 60 17.07 -4.64 -7.95
C ARG A 60 16.63 -3.21 -7.67
N VAL A 61 17.08 -2.62 -6.56
CA VAL A 61 16.80 -1.22 -6.23
C VAL A 61 17.80 -0.31 -6.95
N HIS A 62 17.28 0.72 -7.64
CA HIS A 62 18.09 1.71 -8.36
C HIS A 62 18.19 2.99 -7.54
N ASN A 63 19.07 3.00 -6.53
CA ASN A 63 19.22 4.13 -5.59
C ASN A 63 19.37 5.50 -6.28
N ARG A 64 20.01 5.56 -7.47
CA ARG A 64 20.14 6.79 -8.26
C ARG A 64 18.80 7.39 -8.73
N HIS A 65 17.74 6.59 -8.82
CA HIS A 65 16.40 7.03 -9.20
C HIS A 65 15.49 7.27 -7.98
N VAL A 66 15.94 6.90 -6.78
CA VAL A 66 15.23 7.16 -5.52
C VAL A 66 15.53 8.59 -5.06
N ARG A 67 14.52 9.28 -4.54
CA ARG A 67 14.71 10.58 -3.91
C ARG A 67 15.62 10.43 -2.68
N PRO A 68 16.62 11.31 -2.48
CA PRO A 68 17.52 11.23 -1.33
C PRO A 68 16.79 11.16 0.02
N ASP A 69 15.70 11.93 0.18
CA ASP A 69 14.88 11.95 1.40
C ASP A 69 14.03 10.69 1.62
N LYS A 70 14.08 9.72 0.70
CA LYS A 70 13.31 8.47 0.74
C LYS A 70 14.17 7.21 0.68
N LEU A 71 15.50 7.34 0.67
CA LEU A 71 16.42 6.21 0.65
C LEU A 71 16.24 5.27 1.84
N HIS A 72 15.90 5.81 3.01
CA HIS A 72 15.67 5.03 4.23
C HIS A 72 14.54 3.98 4.09
N HIS A 73 13.56 4.17 3.20
CA HIS A 73 12.53 3.16 2.94
C HIS A 73 13.07 1.89 2.25
N PHE A 74 14.26 1.97 1.68
CA PHE A 74 14.98 0.87 1.04
C PHE A 74 16.17 0.39 1.88
N GLU A 75 16.29 0.80 3.14
CA GLU A 75 17.23 0.17 4.05
C GLU A 75 16.75 -1.24 4.39
N LYS A 76 17.66 -2.21 4.42
CA LYS A 76 17.30 -3.59 4.71
C LYS A 76 17.05 -3.76 6.20
N ILE A 77 15.89 -4.32 6.56
CA ILE A 77 15.61 -4.75 7.92
C ILE A 77 16.38 -6.02 8.28
N ARG A 78 16.45 -6.33 9.57
CA ARG A 78 17.04 -7.59 10.06
C ARG A 78 16.20 -8.79 9.64
N ALA A 79 16.83 -9.95 9.50
CA ALA A 79 16.15 -11.17 9.05
C ALA A 79 15.01 -11.57 10.01
N GLU A 80 15.19 -11.38 11.31
CA GLU A 80 14.24 -11.73 12.37
C GLU A 80 12.98 -10.86 12.33
N ALA A 81 13.07 -9.67 11.74
CA ALA A 81 11.92 -8.78 11.51
C ALA A 81 11.13 -9.14 10.24
N THR A 82 11.61 -10.09 9.45
CA THR A 82 10.93 -10.58 8.24
C THR A 82 10.12 -11.82 8.61
N LEU A 83 8.80 -11.78 8.38
CA LEU A 83 7.95 -12.96 8.55
C LEU A 83 8.37 -14.06 7.55
N PRO A 84 8.28 -15.36 7.91
CA PRO A 84 8.67 -16.49 7.06
C PRO A 84 7.63 -16.74 5.95
N LEU A 85 7.34 -15.71 5.16
CA LEU A 85 6.43 -15.71 4.03
C LEU A 85 7.22 -15.36 2.76
N PRO A 86 6.84 -15.90 1.59
CA PRO A 86 7.44 -15.53 0.31
C PRO A 86 7.40 -14.02 0.06
N TYR A 87 8.34 -13.50 -0.72
CA TYR A 87 8.30 -12.12 -1.20
C TYR A 87 7.05 -11.91 -2.04
N ASP A 88 6.31 -10.84 -1.77
CA ASP A 88 5.00 -10.61 -2.36
C ASP A 88 4.95 -9.30 -3.14
N TYR A 89 5.05 -9.39 -4.46
CA TYR A 89 4.90 -8.24 -5.37
C TYR A 89 3.49 -7.66 -5.38
N ALA A 90 2.49 -8.42 -4.94
CA ALA A 90 1.11 -7.98 -4.83
C ALA A 90 0.78 -7.38 -3.45
N SER A 91 1.73 -7.38 -2.51
CA SER A 91 1.52 -6.84 -1.18
C SER A 91 1.20 -5.34 -1.24
N ALA A 92 0.28 -4.89 -0.39
CA ALA A 92 0.03 -3.48 -0.13
C ALA A 92 1.28 -2.75 0.40
N THR A 93 2.21 -3.48 1.02
CA THR A 93 3.50 -2.94 1.47
C THR A 93 4.56 -2.90 0.38
N HIS A 94 4.25 -3.38 -0.83
CA HIS A 94 5.09 -3.20 -2.01
C HIS A 94 4.70 -1.89 -2.73
N PRO A 95 5.56 -0.86 -2.73
CA PRO A 95 5.26 0.37 -3.44
C PRO A 95 5.15 0.11 -4.95
N ALA A 96 4.21 0.79 -5.62
CA ALA A 96 4.20 0.86 -7.07
C ALA A 96 5.44 1.60 -7.61
N TRP A 97 5.77 1.34 -8.87
CA TRP A 97 7.00 1.80 -9.52
C TRP A 97 7.29 3.31 -9.43
N GLN A 98 6.24 4.14 -9.35
CA GLN A 98 6.37 5.59 -9.32
C GLN A 98 6.62 6.18 -7.94
N TYR A 99 6.45 5.43 -6.86
CA TYR A 99 6.65 5.96 -5.51
C TYR A 99 8.13 6.24 -5.23
N TRP A 100 8.38 7.34 -4.53
CA TRP A 100 9.71 7.77 -4.08
C TRP A 100 10.75 7.99 -5.18
N ARG A 101 10.34 7.99 -6.45
CA ARG A 101 11.21 8.29 -7.59
C ARG A 101 11.53 9.78 -7.71
N VAL A 102 12.69 10.08 -8.27
CA VAL A 102 13.03 11.41 -8.77
C VAL A 102 12.29 11.65 -10.09
N VAL A 103 11.53 12.75 -10.18
CA VAL A 103 10.84 13.17 -11.41
C VAL A 103 11.86 13.80 -12.37
N GLY A 104 11.71 13.53 -13.67
CA GLY A 104 12.52 14.17 -14.72
C GLY A 104 13.85 13.50 -15.07
N LYS A 105 14.22 12.37 -14.45
CA LYS A 105 15.37 11.57 -14.91
C LYS A 105 15.02 10.73 -16.14
N THR A 106 15.91 10.71 -17.13
CA THR A 106 15.85 9.85 -18.31
C THR A 106 16.29 8.42 -17.97
N GLY A 107 15.76 7.42 -18.68
CA GLY A 107 16.07 6.00 -18.45
C GLY A 107 14.97 5.24 -17.70
N ILE A 108 15.35 4.36 -16.77
CA ILE A 108 14.43 3.49 -16.03
C ILE A 108 13.51 4.35 -15.16
N SER A 109 12.20 4.27 -15.40
CA SER A 109 11.21 5.12 -14.73
C SER A 109 10.85 4.66 -13.31
N THR A 110 11.38 3.52 -12.86
CA THR A 110 11.07 2.85 -11.61
C THR A 110 12.24 2.90 -10.60
N VAL A 111 11.90 2.88 -9.31
CA VAL A 111 12.86 2.78 -8.19
C VAL A 111 13.46 1.39 -8.02
N ALA A 112 12.80 0.36 -8.55
CA ALA A 112 13.28 -1.01 -8.54
C ALA A 112 12.91 -1.75 -9.84
N THR A 113 13.65 -2.77 -10.24
CA THR A 113 13.27 -3.65 -11.37
C THR A 113 13.16 -5.10 -10.94
N TYR A 114 12.39 -5.89 -11.68
CA TYR A 114 12.31 -7.35 -11.50
C TYR A 114 13.59 -8.04 -12.03
N LYS A 115 14.69 -7.80 -11.32
CA LYS A 115 16.01 -8.38 -11.56
C LYS A 115 16.43 -8.35 -13.04
N GLU A 116 17.11 -9.40 -13.51
CA GLU A 116 17.61 -9.59 -14.86
C GLU A 116 16.47 -9.84 -15.87
N GLN A 117 15.28 -10.18 -15.38
CA GLN A 117 14.09 -10.47 -16.20
C GLN A 117 13.35 -9.18 -16.61
N ASP A 118 13.77 -8.02 -16.09
CA ASP A 118 13.11 -6.73 -16.29
C ASP A 118 14.14 -5.59 -16.43
N PRO A 119 14.97 -5.62 -17.49
CA PRO A 119 16.06 -4.66 -17.66
C PRO A 119 15.57 -3.22 -17.86
N ASP A 120 14.35 -3.03 -18.37
CA ASP A 120 13.74 -1.75 -18.67
C ASP A 120 12.69 -1.29 -17.63
N GLY A 121 12.32 -2.16 -16.68
CA GLY A 121 11.32 -1.86 -15.65
C GLY A 121 9.87 -1.99 -16.13
N SER A 122 9.63 -2.55 -17.32
CA SER A 122 8.31 -2.77 -17.88
C SER A 122 7.46 -3.70 -17.02
N ILE A 123 8.05 -4.76 -16.47
CA ILE A 123 7.36 -5.69 -15.57
C ILE A 123 7.08 -5.00 -14.24
N MET A 124 8.06 -4.31 -13.64
CA MET A 124 7.82 -3.59 -12.37
C MET A 124 6.72 -2.54 -12.48
N LYS A 125 6.47 -1.97 -13.67
CA LYS A 125 5.38 -1.00 -13.85
C LYS A 125 3.99 -1.58 -13.60
N SER A 126 3.80 -2.87 -13.85
CA SER A 126 2.53 -3.55 -13.58
C SER A 126 2.46 -4.09 -12.15
N LEU A 127 3.60 -4.25 -11.47
CA LEU A 127 3.68 -4.72 -10.08
C LEU A 127 3.28 -3.62 -9.09
N GLY A 128 2.62 -4.01 -8.00
CA GLY A 128 2.01 -3.08 -7.04
C GLY A 128 0.68 -2.47 -7.52
N GLN A 129 0.30 -2.64 -8.79
CA GLN A 129 -1.00 -2.21 -9.32
C GLN A 129 -2.05 -3.32 -9.21
N ASN A 130 -2.54 -3.59 -8.00
CA ASN A 130 -3.51 -4.65 -7.73
C ASN A 130 -4.95 -4.15 -7.67
N THR A 131 -5.88 -4.98 -8.17
CA THR A 131 -7.33 -4.79 -8.01
C THR A 131 -7.78 -5.02 -6.57
N LYS A 132 -7.14 -5.97 -5.88
CA LYS A 132 -7.30 -6.19 -4.43
C LYS A 132 -6.47 -5.17 -3.64
N LEU A 133 -7.00 -4.73 -2.50
CA LEU A 133 -6.32 -3.77 -1.62
C LEU A 133 -5.22 -4.41 -0.79
N LEU A 134 -5.46 -5.63 -0.32
CA LEU A 134 -4.52 -6.46 0.44
C LEU A 134 -4.35 -7.78 -0.30
N SER A 135 -3.12 -8.29 -0.38
CA SER A 135 -2.88 -9.63 -0.89
C SER A 135 -3.31 -10.69 0.14
N ASP A 136 -3.41 -11.95 -0.31
CA ASP A 136 -3.67 -13.06 0.61
C ASP A 136 -2.52 -13.20 1.64
N THR A 137 -1.28 -12.88 1.24
CA THR A 137 -0.11 -12.82 2.14
C THR A 137 -0.23 -11.69 3.15
N ASP A 138 -0.72 -10.51 2.78
CA ASP A 138 -0.95 -9.41 3.73
C ASP A 138 -1.98 -9.79 4.79
N ILE A 139 -3.04 -10.48 4.37
CA ILE A 139 -4.04 -11.02 5.29
C ILE A 139 -3.38 -12.03 6.25
N MET A 140 -2.49 -12.89 5.74
CA MET A 140 -1.71 -13.80 6.60
C MET A 140 -0.82 -13.03 7.58
N LYS A 141 -0.09 -12.00 7.15
CA LYS A 141 0.75 -11.15 8.01
C LYS A 141 -0.06 -10.54 9.16
N ILE A 142 -1.20 -9.93 8.84
CA ILE A 142 -2.11 -9.32 9.83
C ILE A 142 -2.59 -10.38 10.82
N ASN A 143 -3.06 -11.53 10.32
CA ASN A 143 -3.57 -12.61 11.16
C ASN A 143 -2.48 -13.24 12.04
N SER A 144 -1.24 -13.31 11.57
CA SER A 144 -0.10 -13.82 12.35
C SER A 144 0.28 -12.91 13.50
N VAL A 145 0.20 -11.59 13.33
CA VAL A 145 0.58 -10.61 14.36
C VAL A 145 -0.55 -10.31 15.34
N TYR A 146 -1.75 -10.03 14.84
CA TYR A 146 -2.88 -9.57 15.66
C TYR A 146 -3.82 -10.71 16.08
N GLY A 147 -3.65 -11.90 15.50
CA GLY A 147 -4.55 -13.02 15.69
C GLY A 147 -5.92 -12.80 15.04
N ILE A 148 -6.68 -13.88 14.95
CA ILE A 148 -8.02 -13.89 14.34
C ILE A 148 -9.16 -13.85 15.36
N LYS A 149 -8.84 -13.71 16.66
CA LYS A 149 -9.81 -13.82 17.75
C LYS A 149 -10.86 -12.70 17.69
N CYS A 150 -10.45 -11.47 17.34
CA CYS A 150 -11.35 -10.32 17.18
C CYS A 150 -12.42 -10.55 16.10
N PHE A 151 -12.14 -11.39 15.09
CA PHE A 151 -13.07 -11.69 13.98
C PHE A 151 -13.90 -12.97 14.20
N LYS A 152 -13.52 -13.82 15.16
CA LYS A 152 -14.26 -15.05 15.50
C LYS A 152 -15.51 -14.79 16.35
N SER A 153 -15.60 -13.64 17.03
CA SER A 153 -16.68 -13.35 17.99
C SER A 153 -17.94 -12.71 17.41
N GLN A 154 -18.01 -12.34 16.12
CA GLN A 154 -19.12 -11.53 15.59
C GLN A 154 -19.99 -12.16 14.49
N ARG A 155 -19.95 -13.50 14.29
CA ARG A 155 -20.97 -14.21 13.50
C ARG A 155 -22.30 -14.47 14.27
N ARG A 156 -22.67 -13.55 15.15
CA ARG A 156 -23.96 -13.53 15.86
C ARG A 156 -24.67 -12.17 15.81
N MET A 157 -24.37 -11.33 14.82
CA MET A 157 -25.34 -10.30 14.43
C MET A 157 -26.51 -10.99 13.71
N LYS A 158 -27.48 -11.47 14.50
CA LYS A 158 -28.82 -11.79 14.01
C LYS A 158 -29.36 -10.50 13.37
N ILE A 159 -29.40 -10.45 12.05
CA ILE A 159 -30.22 -9.48 11.32
C ILE A 159 -31.67 -9.80 11.76
N ARG A 160 -32.19 -9.04 12.72
CA ARG A 160 -33.62 -9.05 13.04
C ARG A 160 -34.31 -8.36 11.88
N TYR A 161 -34.86 -9.15 10.96
CA TYR A 161 -35.86 -8.65 10.04
C TYR A 161 -37.08 -8.26 10.90
N THR A 162 -37.34 -6.96 11.06
CA THR A 162 -38.62 -6.48 11.58
C THR A 162 -39.68 -6.85 10.55
N ARG A 163 -40.52 -7.84 10.87
CA ARG A 163 -41.79 -8.02 10.16
C ARG A 163 -42.62 -6.78 10.46
N THR A 164 -42.82 -5.92 9.48
CA THR A 164 -43.95 -5.00 9.45
C THR A 164 -45.22 -5.84 9.42
N VAL A 165 -46.06 -5.60 10.42
CA VAL A 165 -47.43 -6.10 10.52
C VAL A 165 -48.28 -5.17 9.67
N GLU A 166 -48.94 -5.72 8.67
CA GLU A 166 -50.24 -5.27 8.15
C GLU A 166 -51.09 -6.51 7.89
#